data_AF-A0A8S1QR92-F1
#
_entry.id   AF-A0A8S1QR92-F1
#
_cell.length_a   1.000
_cell.length_b   1.000
_cell.length_c   1.000
_cell.angle_alpha   90.00
_cell.angle_beta   90.00
_cell.angle_gamma   90.00
#
_symmetry.space_group_name_H-M   'P 1'
#
loop_
_entity.id
_entity.type
_entity.pdbx_description
1 polymer ?
#
loop_
_entity_poly.entity_id
_entity_poly.type
_entity_poly.pdbx_seq_one_letter_code
_entity_poly.pdbx_strand_id
1 'polypeptide(L)'
;MSHSSMEQRNGQLLVMTIQIDDKRSGRIDVFEGDDPEILARDFCIKYNLNQRVAPLLIDNIQKQIQIAQKERLNMVQYLSQKKQNLRPTEKSSEIQSQEQGSSPIRAESQQSPMKQESNSQTVYDRLYQDAHNKKLKKQLQLSENKSSSQIMKSQESEVNYGLILYQKGIQKKEEKLQKAESARKDLQKSQLVECTHKPQINSLSTKIAQRSPKPVGEHLNELAKVIQEKRENAQNYKLEMEQQSCSFHPQVNKVSSYIVDEKKKQSQISIPHYESLYQDMDVKQQKLTELDRNYFAQKHTFHPKIDQISEQLVQGLSFEERRQKFRNKSKERNSSADESNMFRPRTGRPPEQRPENLFDNLYKDAQLLAQKRAVVQSISKERIMNQSKVRASQKSEFLTQQAIINSLANIFDQIDTDNDGEIDAIRINLKNLNSTVNQILQPLISEMEEGRHVLTKGEFIESAMKLVYTLSNKEKHDLLKKPTSKKSDIPTYTFHPSINQRPQKNSGSKNR
;
A
#
# COMPACT_ATOMS: atom_id res chain seq x y z
N MET A 1 -22.95 -2.38 -56.36
CA MET A 1 -23.65 -1.62 -55.30
C MET A 1 -22.64 -1.30 -54.22
N SER A 2 -22.71 -0.09 -53.69
CA SER A 2 -21.66 0.74 -53.06
C SER A 2 -20.91 0.11 -51.87
N HIS A 3 -19.60 -0.10 -52.04
CA HIS A 3 -18.63 -0.17 -50.94
C HIS A 3 -18.22 1.27 -50.58
N SER A 4 -18.92 1.84 -49.60
CA SER A 4 -18.57 3.14 -49.03
C SER A 4 -17.33 3.00 -48.17
N SER A 5 -16.41 3.94 -48.36
CA SER A 5 -15.19 4.23 -47.63
C SER A 5 -15.25 3.86 -46.14
N MET A 6 -14.31 3.02 -45.69
CA MET A 6 -13.92 2.87 -44.28
C MET A 6 -13.13 4.11 -43.84
N GLU A 7 -13.76 5.29 -43.91
CA GLU A 7 -13.27 6.50 -43.27
C GLU A 7 -13.39 6.32 -41.76
N GLN A 8 -12.23 6.36 -41.09
CA GLN A 8 -12.02 6.68 -39.67
C GLN A 8 -13.26 6.45 -38.79
N ARG A 9 -13.61 5.18 -38.55
CA ARG A 9 -14.71 4.86 -37.66
C ARG A 9 -14.35 5.36 -36.26
N ASN A 10 -15.09 6.39 -35.86
CA ASN A 10 -15.13 6.98 -34.54
C ASN A 10 -15.14 5.89 -33.45
N GLY A 11 -14.43 6.19 -32.36
CA GLY A 11 -14.03 5.23 -31.35
C GLY A 11 -15.12 4.23 -30.97
N GLN A 12 -14.74 2.95 -30.96
CA GLN A 12 -15.58 1.86 -30.47
C GLN A 12 -16.20 2.26 -29.12
N LEU A 13 -17.54 2.26 -29.07
CA LEU A 13 -18.29 2.74 -27.91
C LEU A 13 -18.40 1.63 -26.85
N LEU A 14 -18.71 0.41 -27.30
CA LEU A 14 -19.05 -0.71 -26.43
C LEU A 14 -18.85 -2.04 -27.16
N VAL A 15 -18.48 -3.09 -26.41
CA VAL A 15 -18.49 -4.48 -26.87
C VAL A 15 -19.49 -5.27 -26.05
N MET A 16 -20.53 -5.80 -26.69
CA MET A 16 -21.53 -6.64 -26.04
C MET A 16 -21.29 -8.11 -26.36
N THR A 17 -21.42 -8.97 -25.35
CA THR A 17 -21.43 -10.43 -25.53
C THR A 17 -22.81 -10.96 -25.16
N ILE A 18 -23.48 -11.61 -26.10
CA ILE A 18 -24.84 -12.14 -25.95
C ILE A 18 -24.73 -13.66 -25.90
N GLN A 19 -25.27 -14.26 -24.84
CA GLN A 19 -25.43 -15.70 -24.75
C GLN A 19 -26.61 -16.12 -25.61
N ILE A 20 -26.35 -17.02 -26.57
CA ILE A 20 -27.36 -17.54 -27.50
C ILE A 20 -27.95 -18.83 -26.94
N ASP A 21 -27.11 -19.70 -26.39
CA ASP A 21 -27.46 -20.93 -25.67
C ASP A 21 -26.40 -21.27 -24.62
N ASP A 22 -26.57 -22.38 -23.89
CA ASP A 22 -25.67 -22.81 -22.80
C ASP A 22 -24.20 -23.01 -23.23
N LYS A 23 -23.91 -23.06 -24.54
CA LYS A 23 -22.57 -23.36 -25.07
C LYS A 23 -22.05 -22.32 -26.05
N ARG A 24 -22.88 -21.40 -26.52
CA ARG A 24 -22.53 -20.42 -27.56
C ARG A 24 -22.85 -19.01 -27.11
N SER A 25 -21.87 -18.13 -27.29
CA SER A 25 -22.02 -16.69 -27.15
C SER A 25 -21.57 -15.99 -28.43
N GLY A 26 -22.23 -14.88 -28.75
CA GLY A 26 -21.89 -14.02 -29.87
C GLY A 26 -21.45 -12.65 -29.38
N ARG A 27 -20.57 -12.00 -30.14
CA ARG A 27 -20.07 -10.65 -29.85
C ARG A 27 -20.65 -9.64 -30.84
N ILE A 28 -21.08 -8.49 -30.33
CA ILE A 28 -21.47 -7.29 -31.10
C ILE A 28 -20.52 -6.16 -30.73
N ASP A 29 -19.82 -5.62 -31.72
CA ASP A 29 -19.02 -4.40 -31.58
C ASP A 29 -19.89 -3.22 -31.99
N VAL A 30 -20.06 -2.24 -31.09
CA VAL A 30 -20.91 -1.07 -31.29
C VAL A 30 -20.02 0.17 -31.40
N PHE A 31 -20.14 0.89 -32.51
CA PHE A 31 -19.45 2.15 -32.78
C PHE A 31 -20.39 3.35 -32.61
N GLU A 32 -19.80 4.54 -32.51
CA GLU A 32 -20.59 5.78 -32.41
C GLU A 32 -21.38 6.04 -33.70
N GLY A 33 -22.70 6.17 -33.57
CA GLY A 33 -23.61 6.41 -34.68
C GLY A 33 -24.17 5.14 -35.34
N ASP A 34 -23.80 3.95 -34.86
CA ASP A 34 -24.39 2.70 -35.35
C ASP A 34 -25.89 2.63 -35.01
N ASP A 35 -26.67 2.13 -35.96
CA ASP A 35 -28.10 1.88 -35.77
C ASP A 35 -28.31 0.54 -35.04
N PRO A 36 -28.93 0.53 -33.84
CA PRO A 36 -29.20 -0.69 -33.09
C PRO A 36 -30.08 -1.69 -33.85
N GLU A 37 -30.94 -1.24 -34.76
CA GLU A 37 -31.77 -2.12 -35.58
C GLU A 37 -30.93 -2.96 -36.54
N ILE A 38 -29.99 -2.31 -37.23
CA ILE A 38 -29.10 -2.97 -38.19
C ILE A 38 -28.21 -3.97 -37.46
N LEU A 39 -27.60 -3.54 -36.34
CA LEU A 39 -26.73 -4.40 -35.52
C LEU A 39 -27.48 -5.66 -35.00
N ALA A 40 -28.70 -5.50 -34.51
CA ALA A 40 -29.50 -6.61 -34.02
C ALA A 40 -29.91 -7.58 -35.14
N ARG A 41 -30.30 -7.05 -36.31
CA ARG A 41 -30.67 -7.87 -37.48
C ARG A 41 -29.46 -8.64 -38.03
N ASP A 42 -28.34 -7.97 -38.20
CA ASP A 42 -27.09 -8.59 -38.67
C ASP A 42 -26.63 -9.68 -37.71
N PHE A 43 -26.77 -9.45 -36.40
CA PHE A 43 -26.47 -10.46 -35.39
C PHE A 43 -27.42 -11.67 -35.49
N CYS A 44 -28.72 -11.45 -35.65
CA CYS A 44 -29.68 -12.54 -35.82
C CYS A 44 -29.39 -13.37 -37.08
N ILE A 45 -29.05 -12.72 -38.20
CA ILE A 45 -28.68 -13.39 -39.45
C ILE A 45 -27.39 -14.19 -39.27
N LYS A 46 -26.35 -13.58 -38.68
CA LYS A 46 -25.03 -14.20 -38.48
C LYS A 46 -25.09 -15.47 -37.64
N TYR A 47 -25.95 -15.52 -36.63
CA TYR A 47 -26.08 -16.67 -35.73
C TYR A 47 -27.33 -17.51 -35.98
N ASN A 48 -28.05 -17.26 -37.08
CA ASN A 48 -29.27 -17.95 -37.48
C ASN A 48 -30.34 -17.98 -36.38
N LEU A 49 -30.59 -16.84 -35.75
CA LEU A 49 -31.57 -16.66 -34.69
C LEU A 49 -32.95 -16.32 -35.25
N ASN A 50 -34.00 -16.64 -34.51
CA ASN A 50 -35.36 -16.28 -34.90
C ASN A 50 -35.53 -14.75 -34.91
N GLN A 51 -36.03 -14.20 -36.01
CA GLN A 51 -36.22 -12.76 -36.20
C GLN A 51 -37.14 -12.11 -35.14
N ARG A 52 -37.98 -12.91 -34.46
CA ARG A 52 -38.80 -12.44 -33.33
C ARG A 52 -37.97 -11.96 -32.13
N VAL A 53 -36.69 -12.34 -32.03
CA VAL A 53 -35.78 -11.92 -30.95
C VAL A 53 -35.17 -10.54 -31.25
N ALA A 54 -35.20 -10.07 -32.51
CA ALA A 54 -34.58 -8.82 -32.91
C ALA A 54 -35.07 -7.60 -32.11
N PRO A 55 -36.38 -7.38 -31.84
CA PRO A 55 -36.85 -6.24 -31.04
C PRO A 55 -36.28 -6.21 -29.62
N LEU A 56 -36.22 -7.37 -28.95
CA LEU A 56 -35.64 -7.46 -27.61
C LEU A 56 -34.15 -7.14 -27.60
N LEU A 57 -33.45 -7.52 -28.68
CA LEU A 57 -32.05 -7.24 -28.83
C LEU A 57 -31.79 -5.75 -29.14
N ILE A 58 -32.66 -5.12 -29.94
CA ILE A 58 -32.64 -3.68 -30.23
C ILE A 58 -32.75 -2.87 -28.92
N ASP A 59 -33.75 -3.17 -28.09
CA ASP A 59 -33.95 -2.50 -26.80
C ASP A 59 -32.73 -2.65 -25.89
N ASN A 60 -32.12 -3.84 -25.88
CA ASN A 60 -30.93 -4.10 -25.07
C ASN A 60 -29.72 -3.30 -25.56
N ILE A 61 -29.45 -3.32 -26.88
CA ILE A 61 -28.36 -2.55 -27.49
C ILE A 61 -28.57 -1.05 -27.24
N GLN A 62 -29.78 -0.52 -27.43
CA GLN A 62 -30.11 0.88 -27.15
C GLN A 62 -29.83 1.26 -25.71
N LYS A 63 -30.28 0.44 -24.75
CA LYS A 63 -30.06 0.68 -23.33
C LYS A 63 -28.57 0.70 -22.98
N GLN A 64 -27.78 -0.21 -23.55
CA GLN A 64 -26.34 -0.26 -23.30
C GLN A 64 -25.58 0.89 -23.97
N ILE A 65 -26.00 1.34 -25.16
CA ILE A 65 -25.48 2.55 -25.81
C ILE A 65 -25.69 3.76 -24.90
N GLN A 66 -26.90 3.94 -24.35
CA GLN A 66 -27.19 5.06 -23.45
C GLN A 66 -26.33 5.03 -22.17
N ILE A 67 -26.12 3.84 -21.60
CA ILE A 67 -25.25 3.66 -20.42
C ILE A 67 -23.81 4.05 -20.77
N ALA A 68 -23.27 3.51 -21.86
CA ALA A 68 -21.90 3.78 -22.30
C ALA A 68 -21.68 5.28 -22.59
N GLN A 69 -22.65 5.95 -23.22
CA GLN A 69 -22.60 7.39 -23.48
C GLN A 69 -22.60 8.20 -22.17
N LYS A 70 -23.45 7.83 -21.20
CA LYS A 70 -23.50 8.50 -19.89
C LYS A 70 -22.20 8.33 -19.10
N GLU A 71 -21.63 7.13 -19.08
CA GLU A 71 -20.35 6.86 -18.42
C GLU A 71 -19.20 7.66 -19.05
N ARG A 72 -19.19 7.75 -20.39
CA ARG A 72 -18.21 8.56 -21.10
C ARG A 72 -18.34 10.05 -20.78
N LEU A 73 -19.56 10.60 -20.72
CA LEU A 73 -19.79 12.00 -20.32
C LEU A 73 -19.31 12.25 -18.89
N ASN A 74 -19.62 11.35 -17.95
CA ASN A 74 -19.15 11.44 -16.57
C ASN A 74 -17.61 11.43 -16.50
N MET A 75 -16.95 10.58 -17.30
CA MET A 75 -15.49 10.51 -17.37
C MET A 75 -14.88 11.80 -17.92
N VAL A 76 -15.47 12.37 -18.99
CA VAL A 76 -15.01 13.65 -19.56
C VAL A 76 -15.18 14.79 -18.55
N GLN A 77 -16.31 14.83 -17.84
CA GLN A 77 -16.56 15.83 -16.79
C GLN A 77 -15.55 15.71 -15.64
N TYR A 78 -15.26 14.49 -15.20
CA TYR A 78 -14.24 14.21 -14.19
C TYR A 78 -12.85 14.69 -14.63
N LEU A 79 -12.45 14.41 -15.87
CA LEU A 79 -11.17 14.85 -16.41
C LEU A 79 -11.08 16.37 -16.56
N SER A 80 -12.19 17.04 -16.89
CA SER A 80 -12.27 18.50 -16.96
C SER A 80 -12.07 19.14 -15.58
N GLN A 81 -12.76 18.65 -14.55
CA GLN A 81 -12.59 19.11 -13.16
C GLN A 81 -11.15 18.90 -12.67
N LYS A 82 -10.54 17.77 -13.02
CA LYS A 82 -9.14 17.47 -12.68
C LYS A 82 -8.16 18.44 -13.34
N LYS A 83 -8.39 18.83 -14.60
CA LYS A 83 -7.55 19.83 -15.30
C LYS A 83 -7.70 21.24 -14.73
N GLN A 84 -8.90 21.62 -14.27
CA GLN A 84 -9.10 22.93 -13.62
C GLN A 84 -8.37 23.01 -12.26
N ASN A 85 -8.28 21.90 -11.53
CA ASN A 85 -7.53 21.84 -10.26
C ASN A 85 -6.00 21.79 -10.44
N LEU A 86 -5.50 21.72 -11.68
CA LEU A 86 -4.06 21.63 -12.01
C LEU A 86 -3.51 22.88 -12.70
N ARG A 87 -4.27 23.98 -12.81
CA ARG A 87 -3.69 25.25 -13.29
C ARG A 87 -2.89 25.92 -12.17
N PRO A 88 -1.59 26.17 -12.35
CA PRO A 88 -0.85 27.10 -11.50
C PRO A 88 -1.41 28.51 -11.75
N THR A 89 -1.62 29.28 -10.69
CA THR A 89 -1.83 30.73 -10.78
C THR A 89 -0.53 31.38 -11.27
N GLU A 90 -0.39 31.51 -12.59
CA GLU A 90 0.52 32.49 -13.18
C GLU A 90 -0.15 33.87 -13.10
N LYS A 91 0.40 34.74 -12.26
CA LYS A 91 0.06 36.16 -12.26
C LYS A 91 0.72 36.81 -13.47
N SER A 92 -0.12 37.39 -14.30
CA SER A 92 0.20 38.33 -15.37
C SER A 92 0.93 39.57 -14.85
N SER A 93 2.06 39.89 -15.48
CA SER A 93 2.67 41.22 -15.48
C SER A 93 2.78 41.70 -16.93
N GLU A 94 2.02 42.74 -17.26
CA GLU A 94 2.20 43.57 -18.45
C GLU A 94 3.51 44.34 -18.35
N ILE A 95 4.40 44.21 -19.34
CA ILE A 95 5.36 45.29 -19.70
C ILE A 95 5.53 45.31 -21.23
N GLN A 96 5.32 46.49 -21.79
CA GLN A 96 5.58 46.90 -23.17
C GLN A 96 7.06 46.82 -23.55
N SER A 97 7.38 46.43 -24.77
CA SER A 97 8.58 46.92 -25.50
C SER A 97 8.41 46.73 -27.00
N GLN A 98 8.63 47.81 -27.74
CA GLN A 98 8.61 47.91 -29.20
C GLN A 98 9.87 47.32 -29.86
N GLU A 99 9.67 46.80 -31.08
CA GLU A 99 10.46 46.83 -32.33
C GLU A 99 11.99 47.09 -32.28
N GLN A 100 12.87 46.44 -33.06
CA GLN A 100 12.86 46.30 -34.54
C GLN A 100 13.81 45.18 -35.04
N GLY A 101 13.43 44.59 -36.20
CA GLY A 101 14.27 44.06 -37.30
C GLY A 101 15.13 42.80 -37.04
N SER A 102 15.30 41.83 -37.95
CA SER A 102 14.89 41.65 -39.35
C SER A 102 15.13 40.18 -39.75
N SER A 103 14.29 39.64 -40.64
CA SER A 103 14.29 38.27 -41.21
C SER A 103 15.19 38.20 -42.50
N PRO A 104 15.14 37.17 -43.39
CA PRO A 104 14.51 35.83 -43.40
C PRO A 104 15.36 34.69 -44.10
N ILE A 105 14.69 33.55 -44.40
CA ILE A 105 14.97 32.49 -45.43
C ILE A 105 15.63 31.21 -44.82
N ARG A 106 15.15 29.95 -44.96
CA ARG A 106 14.50 29.24 -46.09
C ARG A 106 13.73 27.99 -45.64
N ALA A 107 12.76 27.58 -46.46
CA ALA A 107 11.88 26.42 -46.37
C ALA A 107 12.48 25.12 -46.96
N GLU A 108 11.66 24.04 -46.91
CA GLU A 108 11.77 22.69 -47.53
C GLU A 108 12.39 21.60 -46.61
N SER A 109 11.96 20.33 -46.57
CA SER A 109 10.85 19.55 -47.13
C SER A 109 11.02 18.10 -46.62
N GLN A 110 9.92 17.45 -46.25
CA GLN A 110 9.55 16.03 -46.42
C GLN A 110 10.36 14.84 -45.83
N GLN A 111 9.55 13.82 -45.49
CA GLN A 111 9.76 12.37 -45.41
C GLN A 111 10.01 11.74 -44.02
N SER A 112 8.90 11.23 -43.47
CA SER A 112 8.79 10.28 -42.37
C SER A 112 9.07 8.85 -42.85
N PRO A 113 9.65 7.97 -42.00
CA PRO A 113 9.41 6.54 -42.10
C PRO A 113 8.56 6.03 -40.93
N MET A 114 7.59 5.18 -41.28
CA MET A 114 6.75 4.34 -40.44
C MET A 114 7.44 3.84 -39.15
N LYS A 115 6.91 4.22 -37.99
CA LYS A 115 7.18 3.55 -36.72
C LYS A 115 6.04 2.58 -36.42
N GLN A 116 6.37 1.29 -36.42
CA GLN A 116 5.55 0.26 -35.81
C GLN A 116 5.53 0.49 -34.29
N GLU A 117 4.37 0.82 -33.74
CA GLU A 117 4.15 0.95 -32.30
C GLU A 117 4.17 -0.44 -31.65
N SER A 118 5.39 -0.95 -31.40
CA SER A 118 5.56 -2.03 -30.44
C SER A 118 5.27 -1.48 -29.06
N ASN A 119 4.18 -1.94 -28.45
CA ASN A 119 3.68 -1.56 -27.13
C ASN A 119 4.72 -1.91 -26.03
N SER A 120 5.76 -1.08 -25.89
CA SER A 120 6.88 -1.27 -24.97
C SER A 120 6.55 -0.67 -23.60
N GLN A 121 5.48 -1.16 -22.98
CA GLN A 121 5.26 -0.87 -21.56
C GLN A 121 6.40 -1.49 -20.77
N THR A 122 7.04 -0.68 -19.92
CA THR A 122 8.12 -1.16 -19.08
C THR A 122 7.57 -2.19 -18.09
N VAL A 123 8.40 -3.12 -17.62
CA VAL A 123 8.01 -4.08 -16.55
C VAL A 123 7.48 -3.33 -15.32
N TYR A 124 7.97 -2.11 -15.09
CA TYR A 124 7.47 -1.22 -14.07
C TYR A 124 6.04 -0.74 -14.36
N ASP A 125 5.72 -0.34 -15.60
CA ASP A 125 4.36 0.04 -15.99
C ASP A 125 3.40 -1.15 -15.95
N ARG A 126 3.84 -2.35 -16.33
CA ARG A 126 3.04 -3.58 -16.16
C ARG A 126 2.79 -3.91 -14.70
N LEU A 127 3.81 -3.86 -13.83
CA LEU A 127 3.62 -4.10 -12.41
C LEU A 127 2.78 -2.99 -11.76
N TYR A 128 2.90 -1.75 -12.22
CA TYR A 128 2.12 -0.62 -11.74
C TYR A 128 0.66 -0.76 -12.18
N GLN A 129 0.39 -1.15 -13.43
CA GLN A 129 -0.94 -1.47 -13.92
C GLN A 129 -1.52 -2.70 -13.20
N ASP A 130 -0.75 -3.75 -12.96
CA ASP A 130 -1.21 -4.92 -12.21
C ASP A 130 -1.49 -4.58 -10.74
N ALA A 131 -0.65 -3.76 -10.10
CA ALA A 131 -0.88 -3.28 -8.75
C ALA A 131 -2.10 -2.35 -8.67
N HIS A 132 -2.28 -1.50 -9.68
CA HIS A 132 -3.43 -0.60 -9.81
C HIS A 132 -4.72 -1.39 -10.07
N ASN A 133 -4.71 -2.37 -10.97
CA ASN A 133 -5.85 -3.25 -11.24
C ASN A 133 -6.18 -4.13 -10.04
N LYS A 134 -5.17 -4.64 -9.32
CA LYS A 134 -5.37 -5.39 -8.07
C LYS A 134 -5.94 -4.51 -6.97
N LYS A 135 -5.60 -3.22 -6.95
CA LYS A 135 -6.17 -2.24 -6.03
C LYS A 135 -7.60 -1.87 -6.38
N LEU A 136 -7.88 -1.63 -7.67
CA LEU A 136 -9.22 -1.38 -8.18
C LEU A 136 -10.14 -2.57 -7.90
N LYS A 137 -9.65 -3.80 -8.10
CA LYS A 137 -10.37 -5.04 -7.76
C LYS A 137 -10.61 -5.18 -6.26
N LYS A 138 -9.65 -4.77 -5.41
CA LYS A 138 -9.82 -4.72 -3.94
C LYS A 138 -10.80 -3.63 -3.51
N GLN A 139 -10.84 -2.49 -4.21
CA GLN A 139 -11.75 -1.38 -3.94
C GLN A 139 -13.17 -1.73 -4.39
N LEU A 140 -13.34 -2.40 -5.53
CA LEU A 140 -14.60 -2.97 -5.99
C LEU A 140 -15.12 -4.06 -5.05
N GLN A 141 -14.25 -4.96 -4.57
CA GLN A 141 -14.62 -5.94 -3.53
C GLN A 141 -14.98 -5.29 -2.19
N LEU A 142 -14.39 -4.14 -1.84
CA LEU A 142 -14.72 -3.39 -0.62
C LEU A 142 -16.00 -2.56 -0.78
N SER A 143 -16.31 -2.05 -1.97
CA SER A 143 -17.58 -1.40 -2.27
C SER A 143 -18.73 -2.41 -2.38
N GLU A 144 -18.52 -3.59 -2.97
CA GLU A 144 -19.54 -4.65 -2.99
C GLU A 144 -19.89 -5.15 -1.59
N ASN A 145 -18.91 -5.22 -0.67
CA ASN A 145 -19.16 -5.59 0.73
C ASN A 145 -19.83 -4.46 1.56
N LYS A 146 -19.71 -3.19 1.15
CA LYS A 146 -20.37 -2.05 1.82
C LYS A 146 -21.76 -1.73 1.23
N SER A 147 -21.97 -1.94 -0.07
CA SER A 147 -23.28 -1.81 -0.72
C SER A 147 -24.22 -2.99 -0.41
N SER A 148 -23.67 -4.17 -0.09
CA SER A 148 -24.44 -5.34 0.38
C SER A 148 -25.02 -5.19 1.79
N SER A 149 -24.43 -4.33 2.64
CA SER A 149 -24.83 -4.20 4.05
C SER A 149 -25.79 -3.03 4.32
N GLN A 150 -26.01 -2.12 3.36
CA GLN A 150 -26.95 -0.99 3.52
C GLN A 150 -28.19 -1.05 2.62
N ILE A 151 -28.23 -1.89 1.58
CA ILE A 151 -29.40 -2.02 0.67
C ILE A 151 -30.33 -3.18 1.06
N MET A 152 -29.94 -4.09 1.96
CA MET A 152 -30.74 -5.28 2.30
C MET A 152 -31.53 -5.18 3.61
N LYS A 153 -31.78 -3.96 4.14
CA LYS A 153 -32.54 -3.77 5.38
C LYS A 153 -34.04 -3.50 5.20
N SER A 154 -34.57 -3.46 3.98
CA SER A 154 -35.97 -3.05 3.77
C SER A 154 -36.91 -4.08 3.16
N GLN A 155 -36.46 -5.29 2.79
CA GLN A 155 -37.40 -6.37 2.40
C GLN A 155 -36.89 -7.74 2.86
N GLU A 156 -37.44 -8.22 3.98
CA GLU A 156 -37.28 -9.59 4.53
C GLU A 156 -37.98 -10.63 3.63
N SER A 157 -37.55 -10.75 2.38
CA SER A 157 -37.81 -11.98 1.63
C SER A 157 -36.64 -12.92 1.84
N GLU A 158 -36.95 -14.18 2.12
CA GLU A 158 -36.07 -15.28 2.46
C GLU A 158 -34.91 -15.44 1.46
N VAL A 159 -33.81 -14.71 1.69
CA VAL A 159 -32.63 -14.77 0.82
C VAL A 159 -31.93 -16.11 1.04
N ASN A 160 -32.03 -17.00 0.05
CA ASN A 160 -31.37 -18.30 0.08
C ASN A 160 -29.85 -18.13 -0.06
N TYR A 161 -29.16 -18.03 1.09
CA TYR A 161 -27.70 -17.90 1.18
C TYR A 161 -26.94 -19.03 0.46
N GLY A 162 -27.55 -20.21 0.29
CA GLY A 162 -26.97 -21.31 -0.46
C GLY A 162 -26.74 -20.98 -1.92
N LEU A 163 -27.69 -20.29 -2.56
CA LEU A 163 -27.59 -19.89 -3.96
C LEU A 163 -26.48 -18.83 -4.17
N ILE A 164 -26.37 -17.87 -3.26
CA ILE A 164 -25.33 -16.84 -3.30
C ILE A 164 -23.94 -17.46 -3.13
N LEU A 165 -23.79 -18.37 -2.16
CA LEU A 165 -22.52 -19.08 -1.94
C LEU A 165 -22.14 -19.96 -3.13
N TYR A 166 -23.11 -20.62 -3.75
CA TYR A 166 -22.90 -21.42 -4.96
C TYR A 166 -22.44 -20.57 -6.14
N GLN A 167 -23.11 -19.44 -6.39
CA GLN A 167 -22.74 -18.51 -7.47
C GLN A 167 -21.34 -17.92 -7.25
N LYS A 168 -21.00 -17.57 -6.00
CA LYS A 168 -19.65 -17.13 -5.61
C LYS A 168 -18.61 -18.25 -5.78
N GLY A 169 -18.99 -19.50 -5.52
CA GLY A 169 -18.17 -20.69 -5.76
C GLY A 169 -17.85 -20.88 -7.24
N ILE A 170 -18.84 -20.73 -8.12
CA ILE A 170 -18.68 -20.79 -9.58
C ILE A 170 -17.72 -19.71 -10.06
N GLN A 171 -17.94 -18.45 -9.67
CA GLN A 171 -17.07 -17.33 -10.08
C GLN A 171 -15.61 -17.55 -9.66
N LYS A 172 -15.39 -18.05 -8.44
CA LYS A 172 -14.05 -18.33 -7.94
C LYS A 172 -13.38 -19.49 -8.69
N LYS A 173 -14.15 -20.50 -9.10
CA LYS A 173 -13.67 -21.61 -9.92
C LYS A 173 -13.28 -21.12 -11.32
N GLU A 174 -14.08 -20.26 -11.91
CA GLU A 174 -13.83 -19.65 -13.22
C GLU A 174 -12.58 -18.76 -13.21
N GLU A 175 -12.42 -17.88 -12.21
CA GLU A 175 -11.24 -17.03 -12.05
C GLU A 175 -9.95 -17.87 -11.90
N LYS A 176 -10.02 -18.98 -11.15
CA LYS A 176 -8.89 -19.91 -11.01
C LYS A 176 -8.52 -20.56 -12.34
N LEU A 177 -9.51 -20.89 -13.17
CA LEU A 177 -9.30 -21.53 -14.47
C LEU A 177 -8.70 -20.55 -15.48
N GLN A 178 -9.22 -19.31 -15.54
CA GLN A 178 -8.66 -18.24 -16.38
C GLN A 178 -7.20 -17.93 -16.01
N LYS A 179 -6.88 -17.87 -14.71
CA LYS A 179 -5.51 -17.63 -14.24
C LYS A 179 -4.55 -18.79 -14.59
N ALA A 180 -5.04 -20.03 -14.55
CA ALA A 180 -4.25 -21.18 -14.96
C ALA A 180 -3.99 -21.16 -16.47
N GLU A 181 -4.97 -20.75 -17.28
CA GLU A 181 -4.83 -20.63 -18.72
C GLU A 181 -3.86 -19.51 -19.12
N SER A 182 -3.95 -18.34 -18.48
CA SER A 182 -3.02 -17.23 -18.74
C SER A 182 -1.59 -17.63 -18.42
N ALA A 183 -1.37 -18.31 -17.28
CA ALA A 183 -0.05 -18.83 -16.91
C ALA A 183 0.50 -19.85 -17.92
N ARG A 184 -0.35 -20.72 -18.49
CA ARG A 184 0.07 -21.66 -19.56
C ARG A 184 0.45 -20.92 -20.84
N LYS A 185 -0.30 -19.89 -21.23
CA LYS A 185 0.02 -19.06 -22.42
C LYS A 185 1.35 -18.33 -22.22
N ASP A 186 1.61 -17.80 -21.03
CA ASP A 186 2.87 -17.13 -20.73
C ASP A 186 4.06 -18.11 -20.75
N LEU A 187 3.87 -19.33 -20.25
CA LEU A 187 4.88 -20.40 -20.33
C LEU A 187 5.17 -20.82 -21.79
N GLN A 188 4.14 -20.97 -22.61
CA GLN A 188 4.31 -21.28 -24.04
C GLN A 188 5.04 -20.16 -24.78
N LYS A 189 4.72 -18.90 -24.46
CA LYS A 189 5.44 -17.74 -25.01
C LYS A 189 6.91 -17.75 -24.60
N SER A 190 7.23 -18.01 -23.32
CA SER A 190 8.64 -18.06 -22.88
C SER A 190 9.41 -19.20 -23.55
N GLN A 191 8.79 -20.37 -23.72
CA GLN A 191 9.41 -21.51 -24.42
C GLN A 191 9.70 -21.20 -25.91
N LEU A 192 8.78 -20.52 -26.60
CA LEU A 192 9.01 -20.10 -28.00
C LEU A 192 10.14 -19.07 -28.13
N VAL A 193 10.37 -18.22 -27.13
CA VAL A 193 11.48 -17.24 -27.14
C VAL A 193 12.83 -17.94 -26.96
N GLU A 194 12.91 -19.02 -26.16
CA GLU A 194 14.12 -19.81 -25.96
C GLU A 194 14.56 -20.60 -27.20
N CYS A 195 13.65 -20.89 -28.14
CA CYS A 195 13.98 -21.58 -29.41
C CYS A 195 14.55 -20.67 -30.50
N THR A 196 14.75 -19.37 -30.23
CA THR A 196 15.41 -18.48 -31.18
C THR A 196 16.91 -18.42 -30.86
N HIS A 197 17.75 -19.04 -31.69
CA HIS A 197 19.23 -19.08 -31.59
C HIS A 197 19.92 -17.71 -31.74
N LYS A 198 19.23 -16.61 -31.41
CA LYS A 198 19.81 -15.28 -31.30
C LYS A 198 20.12 -15.06 -29.83
N PRO A 199 21.37 -14.68 -29.47
CA PRO A 199 21.70 -14.41 -28.07
C PRO A 199 20.75 -13.34 -27.54
N GLN A 200 20.01 -13.67 -26.47
CA GLN A 200 19.13 -12.71 -25.82
C GLN A 200 19.99 -11.63 -25.17
N ILE A 201 20.19 -10.52 -25.87
CA ILE A 201 20.77 -9.32 -25.28
C ILE A 201 19.79 -8.87 -24.21
N ASN A 202 20.23 -8.90 -22.94
CA ASN A 202 19.42 -8.53 -21.80
C ASN A 202 18.76 -7.16 -22.07
N SER A 203 17.45 -7.03 -21.82
CA SER A 203 16.72 -5.77 -22.01
C SER A 203 17.35 -4.57 -21.28
N LEU A 204 18.18 -4.85 -20.27
CA LEU A 204 18.98 -3.89 -19.55
C LEU A 204 20.12 -3.33 -20.42
N SER A 205 20.78 -4.18 -21.20
CA SER A 205 21.86 -3.81 -22.12
C SER A 205 21.35 -2.98 -23.29
N THR A 206 20.17 -3.29 -23.84
CA THR A 206 19.54 -2.45 -24.88
C THR A 206 19.12 -1.09 -24.32
N LYS A 207 18.60 -1.03 -23.09
CA LYS A 207 18.30 0.25 -22.41
C LYS A 207 19.56 1.06 -22.09
N ILE A 208 20.67 0.42 -21.75
CA ILE A 208 21.96 1.10 -21.55
C ILE A 208 22.46 1.68 -22.87
N ALA A 209 22.35 0.93 -23.97
CA ALA A 209 22.75 1.39 -25.31
C ALA A 209 21.84 2.50 -25.86
N GLN A 210 20.56 2.52 -25.49
CA GLN A 210 19.58 3.54 -25.90
C GLN A 210 19.55 4.77 -24.98
N ARG A 211 20.43 4.88 -23.98
CA ARG A 211 20.49 6.10 -23.15
C ARG A 211 20.84 7.29 -24.04
N SER A 212 20.00 8.32 -23.99
CA SER A 212 20.27 9.61 -24.64
C SER A 212 21.65 10.12 -24.22
N PRO A 213 22.43 10.76 -25.11
CA PRO A 213 23.80 11.23 -24.85
C PRO A 213 23.86 12.46 -23.93
N LYS A 214 23.01 12.51 -22.90
CA LYS A 214 23.07 13.54 -21.88
C LYS A 214 24.33 13.34 -21.02
N PRO A 215 24.99 14.43 -20.58
CA PRO A 215 26.06 14.34 -19.60
C PRO A 215 25.62 13.56 -18.36
N VAL A 216 26.49 12.70 -17.84
CA VAL A 216 26.17 11.81 -16.70
C VAL A 216 25.62 12.58 -15.49
N GLY A 217 26.13 13.79 -15.23
CA GLY A 217 25.67 14.65 -14.13
C GLY A 217 24.20 15.08 -14.26
N GLU A 218 23.76 15.49 -15.45
CA GLU A 218 22.37 15.88 -15.68
C GLU A 218 21.42 14.70 -15.55
N HIS A 219 21.82 13.53 -16.06
CA HIS A 219 21.04 12.31 -15.94
C HIS A 219 20.86 11.87 -14.47
N LEU A 220 21.93 11.96 -13.66
CA LEU A 220 21.85 11.66 -12.23
C LEU A 220 20.95 12.65 -11.48
N ASN A 221 20.98 13.93 -11.86
CA ASN A 221 20.10 14.96 -11.29
C ASN A 221 18.63 14.73 -11.68
N GLU A 222 18.33 14.38 -12.93
CA GLU A 222 16.99 13.98 -13.36
C GLU A 222 16.50 12.73 -12.62
N LEU A 223 17.36 11.71 -12.47
CA LEU A 223 17.04 10.51 -11.71
C LEU A 223 16.74 10.83 -10.24
N ALA A 224 17.52 11.72 -9.62
CA ALA A 224 17.30 12.16 -8.25
C ALA A 224 15.94 12.86 -8.11
N LYS A 225 15.58 13.75 -9.04
CA LYS A 225 14.25 14.41 -9.07
C LYS A 225 13.11 13.40 -9.20
N VAL A 226 13.22 12.43 -10.11
CA VAL A 226 12.20 11.38 -10.30
C VAL A 226 12.05 10.51 -9.05
N ILE A 227 13.17 10.16 -8.39
CA ILE A 227 13.14 9.38 -7.15
C ILE A 227 12.48 10.19 -6.02
N GLN A 228 12.78 11.49 -5.92
CA GLN A 228 12.19 12.37 -4.93
C GLN A 228 10.67 12.53 -5.16
N GLU A 229 10.26 12.84 -6.38
CA GLU A 229 8.85 12.99 -6.75
C GLU A 229 8.07 11.68 -6.46
N LYS A 230 8.67 10.54 -6.78
CA LYS A 230 8.07 9.23 -6.48
C LYS A 230 7.93 8.99 -4.98
N ARG A 231 8.88 9.45 -4.17
CA ARG A 231 8.84 9.34 -2.71
C ARG A 231 7.75 10.23 -2.12
N GLU A 232 7.65 11.47 -2.60
CA GLU A 232 6.61 12.42 -2.19
C GLU A 232 5.22 11.92 -2.58
N ASN A 233 5.05 11.44 -3.82
CA ASN A 233 3.80 10.83 -4.28
C ASN A 233 3.41 9.61 -3.45
N ALA A 234 4.35 8.74 -3.07
CA ALA A 234 4.07 7.60 -2.19
C ALA A 234 3.64 8.03 -0.78
N GLN A 235 4.23 9.12 -0.24
CA GLN A 235 3.84 9.68 1.05
C GLN A 235 2.45 10.31 1.00
N ASN A 236 2.18 11.14 -0.02
CA ASN A 236 0.86 11.75 -0.23
C ASN A 236 -0.22 10.68 -0.40
N TYR A 237 0.07 9.65 -1.18
CA TYR A 237 -0.83 8.53 -1.37
C TYR A 237 -1.14 7.78 -0.07
N LYS A 238 -0.11 7.57 0.77
CA LYS A 238 -0.28 6.94 2.09
C LYS A 238 -1.15 7.81 3.00
N LEU A 239 -0.89 9.12 3.03
CA LEU A 239 -1.66 10.09 3.81
C LEU A 239 -3.13 10.13 3.36
N GLU A 240 -3.39 10.11 2.05
CA GLU A 240 -4.74 10.07 1.49
C GLU A 240 -5.49 8.78 1.89
N MET A 241 -4.82 7.63 1.82
CA MET A 241 -5.39 6.36 2.29
C MET A 241 -5.70 6.37 3.79
N GLU A 242 -4.83 6.97 4.60
CA GLU A 242 -5.05 7.13 6.05
C GLU A 242 -6.25 8.03 6.31
N GLN A 243 -6.35 9.17 5.61
CA GLN A 243 -7.51 10.08 5.68
C GLN A 243 -8.82 9.38 5.29
N GLN A 244 -8.83 8.60 4.19
CA GLN A 244 -10.00 7.83 3.75
C GLN A 244 -10.38 6.70 4.72
N SER A 245 -9.43 6.20 5.51
CA SER A 245 -9.67 5.13 6.49
C SER A 245 -10.23 5.62 7.83
N CYS A 246 -10.08 6.91 8.12
CA CYS A 246 -10.66 7.52 9.32
C CYS A 246 -12.18 7.66 9.17
N SER A 247 -12.96 6.97 10.00
CA SER A 247 -14.42 7.14 10.04
C SER A 247 -14.86 8.48 10.63
N PHE A 248 -13.97 9.15 11.36
CA PHE A 248 -14.21 10.43 12.01
C PHE A 248 -13.78 11.59 11.10
N HIS A 249 -14.77 12.28 10.55
CA HIS A 249 -14.58 13.47 9.72
C HIS A 249 -15.10 14.67 10.52
N PRO A 250 -14.27 15.26 11.40
CA PRO A 250 -14.72 16.38 12.22
C PRO A 250 -15.15 17.52 11.29
N GLN A 251 -16.40 17.97 11.43
CA GLN A 251 -16.87 19.16 10.74
C GLN A 251 -16.21 20.36 11.39
N VAL A 252 -15.20 20.92 10.73
CA VAL A 252 -14.55 22.15 11.16
C VAL A 252 -15.57 23.27 11.01
N ASN A 253 -15.85 23.96 12.10
CA ASN A 253 -16.77 25.10 12.10
C ASN A 253 -16.26 26.18 11.12
N LYS A 254 -17.17 26.91 10.45
CA LYS A 254 -16.79 27.92 9.44
C LYS A 254 -15.84 28.98 10.01
N VAL A 255 -16.00 29.31 11.30
CA VAL A 255 -15.14 30.24 12.03
C VAL A 255 -13.70 29.70 12.15
N SER A 256 -13.52 28.42 12.49
CA SER A 256 -12.18 27.83 12.59
C SER A 256 -11.54 27.64 11.20
N SER A 257 -12.32 27.35 10.16
CA SER A 257 -11.84 27.41 8.78
C SER A 257 -11.33 28.80 8.42
N TYR A 258 -12.10 29.85 8.75
CA TYR A 258 -11.72 31.24 8.51
C TYR A 258 -10.43 31.61 9.26
N ILE A 259 -10.27 31.22 10.52
CA ILE A 259 -9.04 31.48 11.30
C ILE A 259 -7.82 30.81 10.65
N VAL A 260 -7.97 29.58 10.13
CA VAL A 260 -6.88 28.87 9.44
C VAL A 260 -6.56 29.54 8.10
N ASP A 261 -7.58 29.96 7.35
CA ASP A 261 -7.39 30.67 6.08
C ASP A 261 -6.78 32.07 6.29
N GLU A 262 -7.14 32.75 7.38
CA GLU A 262 -6.55 34.05 7.75
C GLU A 262 -5.09 33.89 8.18
N LYS A 263 -4.75 32.84 8.96
CA LYS A 263 -3.36 32.49 9.25
C LYS A 263 -2.57 32.10 8.00
N LYS A 264 -3.20 31.41 7.04
CA LYS A 264 -2.61 31.13 5.71
C LYS A 264 -2.36 32.41 4.92
N LYS A 265 -3.26 33.40 5.01
CA LYS A 265 -3.07 34.71 4.37
C LYS A 265 -1.98 35.54 5.06
N GLN A 266 -1.88 35.50 6.39
CA GLN A 266 -0.78 36.15 7.12
C GLN A 266 0.59 35.52 6.79
N SER A 267 0.63 34.21 6.55
CA SER A 267 1.84 33.51 6.07
C SER A 267 2.13 33.69 4.58
N GLN A 268 1.31 34.44 3.82
CA GLN A 268 1.66 34.89 2.47
C GLN A 268 2.58 36.11 2.45
N ILE A 269 2.84 36.76 3.59
CA ILE A 269 4.03 37.58 3.74
C ILE A 269 5.20 36.59 3.68
N SER A 270 6.01 36.64 2.62
CA SER A 270 6.95 35.59 2.21
C SER A 270 8.16 35.46 3.14
N ILE A 271 7.94 35.30 4.43
CA ILE A 271 8.96 34.89 5.36
C ILE A 271 9.04 33.36 5.22
N PRO A 272 10.16 32.81 4.74
CA PRO A 272 10.35 31.37 4.64
C PRO A 272 10.00 30.70 5.96
N HIS A 273 9.34 29.53 5.92
CA HIS A 273 8.87 28.86 7.13
C HIS A 273 9.96 28.65 8.20
N TYR A 274 11.21 28.42 7.79
CA TYR A 274 12.33 28.28 8.71
C TYR A 274 12.59 29.57 9.51
N GLU A 275 12.43 30.74 8.91
CA GLU A 275 12.71 32.04 9.54
C GLU A 275 11.61 32.42 10.53
N SER A 276 10.35 32.07 10.24
CA SER A 276 9.25 32.16 11.21
C SER A 276 9.50 31.26 12.44
N LEU A 277 10.04 30.05 12.25
CA LEU A 277 10.38 29.17 13.37
C LEU A 277 11.54 29.72 14.22
N TYR A 278 12.52 30.39 13.60
CA TYR A 278 13.59 31.06 14.34
C TYR A 278 13.04 32.21 15.19
N GLN A 279 12.18 33.06 14.62
CA GLN A 279 11.53 34.14 15.36
C GLN A 279 10.69 33.60 16.53
N ASP A 280 9.89 32.55 16.31
CA ASP A 280 9.11 31.90 17.38
C ASP A 280 10.01 31.32 18.48
N MET A 281 11.13 30.71 18.10
CA MET A 281 12.10 30.18 19.05
C MET A 281 12.75 31.31 19.87
N ASP A 282 13.13 32.41 19.23
CA ASP A 282 13.72 33.58 19.89
C ASP A 282 12.74 34.21 20.88
N VAL A 283 11.48 34.41 20.49
CA VAL A 283 10.43 34.91 21.39
C VAL A 283 10.20 33.97 22.57
N LYS A 284 10.19 32.66 22.32
CA LYS A 284 10.03 31.66 23.39
C LYS A 284 11.23 31.68 24.33
N GLN A 285 12.43 31.83 23.81
CA GLN A 285 13.66 31.89 24.59
C GLN A 285 13.71 33.17 25.44
N GLN A 286 13.33 34.32 24.88
CA GLN A 286 13.19 35.57 25.61
C GLN A 286 12.20 35.42 26.78
N LYS A 287 11.00 34.89 26.52
CA LYS A 287 10.00 34.64 27.58
C LYS A 287 10.50 33.70 28.68
N LEU A 288 11.24 32.66 28.30
CA LEU A 288 11.83 31.72 29.27
C LEU A 288 12.88 32.43 30.13
N THR A 289 13.72 33.26 29.52
CA THR A 289 14.78 34.02 30.20
C THR A 289 14.18 35.07 31.15
N GLU A 290 13.08 35.71 30.75
CA GLU A 290 12.32 36.63 31.61
C GLU A 290 11.67 35.91 32.79
N LEU A 291 11.06 34.74 32.57
CA LEU A 291 10.48 33.92 33.63
C LEU A 291 11.56 33.45 34.61
N ASP A 292 12.69 32.95 34.12
CA ASP A 292 13.81 32.54 34.96
C ASP A 292 14.36 33.71 35.76
N ARG A 293 14.52 34.89 35.14
CA ARG A 293 14.96 36.11 35.82
C ARG A 293 13.99 36.53 36.92
N ASN A 294 12.68 36.51 36.64
CA ASN A 294 11.65 36.87 37.60
C ASN A 294 11.54 35.85 38.74
N TYR A 295 11.60 34.56 38.41
CA TYR A 295 11.59 33.47 39.38
C TYR A 295 12.81 33.55 40.31
N PHE A 296 13.99 33.79 39.75
CA PHE A 296 15.23 33.93 40.51
C PHE A 296 15.20 35.16 41.43
N ALA A 297 14.72 36.30 40.94
CA ALA A 297 14.59 37.53 41.72
C ALA A 297 13.58 37.41 42.88
N GLN A 298 12.50 36.63 42.71
CA GLN A 298 11.48 36.45 43.74
C GLN A 298 11.86 35.43 44.81
N LYS A 299 12.54 34.33 44.43
CA LYS A 299 12.81 33.22 45.37
C LYS A 299 14.18 33.22 46.01
N HIS A 300 15.17 33.88 45.40
CA HIS A 300 16.53 33.87 45.94
C HIS A 300 16.92 35.29 46.37
N THR A 301 17.16 35.46 47.67
CA THR A 301 17.64 36.74 48.23
C THR A 301 19.14 36.96 48.02
N PHE A 302 19.87 35.91 47.64
CA PHE A 302 21.31 35.95 47.41
C PHE A 302 21.60 36.22 45.93
N HIS A 303 22.18 37.37 45.64
CA HIS A 303 22.61 37.78 44.30
C HIS A 303 24.13 37.99 44.34
N PRO A 304 24.92 36.92 44.11
CA PRO A 304 26.36 37.03 44.18
C PRO A 304 26.83 38.03 43.13
N LYS A 305 27.51 39.08 43.56
CA LYS A 305 28.24 39.97 42.66
C LYS A 305 29.43 39.16 42.14
N ILE A 306 29.43 38.87 40.85
CA ILE A 306 30.58 38.22 40.21
C ILE A 306 31.74 39.22 40.27
N ASP A 307 32.90 38.79 40.76
CA ASP A 307 34.10 39.62 40.80
C ASP A 307 34.50 40.09 39.39
N GLN A 308 35.06 41.30 39.29
CA GLN A 308 35.45 41.89 38.00
C GLN A 308 36.43 41.01 37.21
N ILE A 309 37.24 40.19 37.89
CA ILE A 309 38.18 39.26 37.27
C ILE A 309 37.43 38.16 36.52
N SER A 310 36.39 37.58 37.11
CA SER A 310 35.57 36.56 36.47
C SER A 310 34.74 37.15 35.31
N GLU A 311 34.29 38.40 35.43
CA GLU A 311 33.62 39.11 34.34
C GLU A 311 34.56 39.36 33.14
N GLN A 312 35.81 39.75 33.40
CA GLN A 312 36.84 39.90 32.36
C GLN A 312 37.26 38.57 31.72
N LEU A 313 37.33 37.48 32.49
CA LEU A 313 37.58 36.12 31.96
C LEU A 313 36.43 35.60 31.10
N VAL A 314 35.21 36.07 31.36
CA VAL A 314 34.00 35.73 30.61
C VAL A 314 33.85 36.59 29.35
N GLN A 315 34.49 37.77 29.31
CA GLN A 315 34.41 38.75 28.22
C GLN A 315 32.97 39.12 27.84
N GLY A 316 32.03 38.99 28.77
CA GLY A 316 30.59 39.19 28.50
C GLY A 316 29.96 38.18 27.53
N LEU A 317 30.70 37.18 27.06
CA LEU A 317 30.16 36.18 26.12
C LEU A 317 29.44 35.07 26.89
N SER A 318 28.23 34.76 26.42
CA SER A 318 27.46 33.62 26.90
C SER A 318 28.26 32.33 26.72
N PHE A 319 27.93 31.32 27.54
CA PHE A 319 28.60 30.02 27.47
C PHE A 319 28.54 29.43 26.05
N GLU A 320 27.41 29.59 25.35
CA GLU A 320 27.21 29.03 24.02
C GLU A 320 28.03 29.77 22.95
N GLU A 321 28.13 31.10 23.01
CA GLU A 321 29.00 31.88 22.13
C GLU A 321 30.47 31.49 22.29
N ARG A 322 30.89 31.23 23.53
CA ARG A 322 32.25 30.78 23.83
C ARG A 322 32.53 29.41 23.21
N ARG A 323 31.58 28.48 23.35
CA ARG A 323 31.65 27.14 22.76
C ARG A 323 31.71 27.21 21.22
N GLN A 324 30.92 28.08 20.60
CA GLN A 324 30.97 28.31 19.16
C GLN A 324 32.31 28.90 18.71
N LYS A 325 32.87 29.86 19.46
CA LYS A 325 34.18 30.47 19.16
C LYS A 325 35.30 29.43 19.13
N PHE A 326 35.31 28.48 20.06
CA PHE A 326 36.26 27.35 20.04
C PHE A 326 36.06 26.44 18.82
N ARG A 327 34.81 26.19 18.43
CA ARG A 327 34.47 25.35 17.28
C ARG A 327 34.89 25.99 15.95
N ASN A 328 34.74 27.31 15.82
CA ASN A 328 35.14 28.07 14.63
C ASN A 328 36.67 28.22 14.54
N LYS A 329 37.36 28.46 15.65
CA LYS A 329 38.83 28.47 15.70
C LYS A 329 39.46 27.14 15.26
N SER A 330 38.73 26.04 15.45
CA SER A 330 39.13 24.70 14.97
C SER A 330 38.96 24.55 13.45
N LYS A 331 37.98 25.23 12.85
CA LYS A 331 37.73 25.22 11.40
C LYS A 331 38.69 26.14 10.66
N GLU A 332 39.01 27.31 11.21
CA GLU A 332 39.99 28.24 10.62
C GLU A 332 41.39 27.63 10.48
N ARG A 333 41.81 26.78 11.44
CA ARG A 333 43.05 26.00 11.32
C ARG A 333 43.06 24.99 10.17
N ASN A 334 41.90 24.59 9.67
CA ASN A 334 41.77 23.64 8.56
C ASN A 334 41.41 24.33 7.22
N SER A 335 41.08 25.62 7.21
CA SER A 335 40.62 26.34 6.01
C SER A 335 41.64 27.32 5.43
N SER A 336 42.85 27.44 5.98
CA SER A 336 43.93 28.23 5.35
C SER A 336 44.65 27.49 4.21
N ALA A 337 43.95 26.58 3.53
CA ALA A 337 44.39 26.01 2.26
C ALA A 337 43.90 26.94 1.14
N ASP A 338 44.71 27.95 0.84
CA ASP A 338 44.52 28.93 -0.23
C ASP A 338 43.99 28.29 -1.54
N GLU A 339 42.86 28.79 -2.01
CA GLU A 339 42.17 28.40 -3.26
C GLU A 339 42.94 28.77 -4.55
N SER A 340 44.18 29.24 -4.48
CA SER A 340 44.97 29.68 -5.64
C SER A 340 45.89 28.61 -6.24
N ASN A 341 46.05 27.45 -5.60
CA ASN A 341 46.84 26.34 -6.16
C ASN A 341 45.96 25.33 -6.91
N MET A 342 45.55 25.74 -8.10
CA MET A 342 45.06 24.87 -9.16
C MET A 342 46.02 23.67 -9.31
N PHE A 343 45.48 22.46 -9.15
CA PHE A 343 46.19 21.20 -9.07
C PHE A 343 47.20 21.02 -10.21
N ARG A 344 48.47 21.33 -9.94
CA ARG A 344 49.60 20.90 -10.78
C ARG A 344 50.15 19.62 -10.17
N PRO A 345 49.89 18.44 -10.75
CA PRO A 345 50.49 17.21 -10.25
C PRO A 345 52.01 17.39 -10.32
N ARG A 346 52.68 17.34 -9.15
CA ARG A 346 54.13 17.36 -9.09
C ARG A 346 54.66 16.01 -9.59
N THR A 347 54.73 15.85 -10.90
CA THR A 347 55.43 14.73 -11.54
C THR A 347 56.92 14.89 -11.27
N GLY A 348 57.55 13.86 -10.67
CA GLY A 348 59.00 13.85 -10.42
C GLY A 348 59.42 13.97 -8.95
N ARG A 349 58.52 13.85 -7.97
CA ARG A 349 58.97 13.59 -6.59
C ARG A 349 59.56 12.18 -6.53
N PRO A 350 60.82 11.98 -6.07
CA PRO A 350 61.29 10.66 -5.73
C PRO A 350 60.32 10.08 -4.68
N PRO A 351 59.97 8.78 -4.76
CA PRO A 351 59.03 8.18 -3.83
C PRO A 351 59.48 8.47 -2.40
N GLU A 352 58.59 9.11 -1.63
CA GLU A 352 58.75 9.29 -0.19
C GLU A 352 59.09 7.93 0.39
N GLN A 353 60.20 7.86 1.16
CA GLN A 353 60.89 6.62 1.50
C GLN A 353 59.88 5.50 1.79
N ARG A 354 59.85 4.51 0.88
CA ARG A 354 58.91 3.41 0.97
C ARG A 354 59.20 2.70 2.31
N PRO A 355 58.22 2.59 3.22
CA PRO A 355 58.43 1.90 4.48
C PRO A 355 58.93 0.48 4.16
N GLU A 356 59.98 0.04 4.84
CA GLU A 356 60.73 -1.18 4.52
C GLU A 356 59.82 -2.42 4.40
N ASN A 357 58.68 -2.43 5.10
CA ASN A 357 57.72 -3.53 5.12
C ASN A 357 56.33 -3.11 4.60
N LEU A 358 56.28 -2.52 3.41
CA LEU A 358 55.02 -2.12 2.75
C LEU A 358 53.99 -3.26 2.68
N PHE A 359 54.44 -4.47 2.39
CA PHE A 359 53.56 -5.64 2.29
C PHE A 359 52.92 -6.01 3.64
N ASP A 360 53.67 -5.95 4.74
CA ASP A 360 53.14 -6.23 6.07
C ASP A 360 52.13 -5.17 6.51
N ASN A 361 52.39 -3.91 6.20
CA ASN A 361 51.46 -2.82 6.50
C ASN A 361 50.17 -2.95 5.69
N LEU A 362 50.27 -3.23 4.40
CA LEU A 362 49.09 -3.48 3.54
C LEU A 362 48.31 -4.73 4.00
N TYR A 363 49.00 -5.77 4.46
CA TYR A 363 48.36 -6.97 4.99
C TYR A 363 47.64 -6.70 6.32
N LYS A 364 48.26 -5.94 7.23
CA LYS A 364 47.63 -5.48 8.48
C LYS A 364 46.41 -4.61 8.21
N ASP A 365 46.50 -3.69 7.25
CA ASP A 365 45.38 -2.84 6.84
C ASP A 365 44.25 -3.67 6.22
N ALA A 366 44.57 -4.67 5.40
CA ALA A 366 43.59 -5.59 4.83
C ALA A 366 42.88 -6.40 5.93
N GLN A 367 43.62 -6.90 6.91
CA GLN A 367 43.04 -7.59 8.07
C GLN A 367 42.13 -6.66 8.88
N LEU A 368 42.55 -5.43 9.13
CA LEU A 368 41.77 -4.45 9.87
C LEU A 368 40.48 -4.06 9.12
N LEU A 369 40.54 -3.93 7.80
CA LEU A 369 39.35 -3.72 6.96
C LEU A 369 38.42 -4.95 6.97
N ALA A 370 38.97 -6.17 6.95
CA ALA A 370 38.18 -7.39 7.04
C ALA A 370 37.45 -7.48 8.39
N GLN A 371 38.13 -7.16 9.50
CA GLN A 371 37.51 -7.09 10.83
C GLN A 371 36.40 -6.03 10.88
N LYS A 372 36.64 -4.82 10.36
CA LYS A 372 35.61 -3.77 10.29
C LYS A 372 34.39 -4.23 9.47
N ARG A 373 34.59 -4.90 8.34
CA ARG A 373 33.49 -5.46 7.53
C ARG A 373 32.71 -6.52 8.29
N ALA A 374 33.38 -7.41 9.03
CA ALA A 374 32.72 -8.42 9.84
C ALA A 374 31.82 -7.81 10.92
N VAL A 375 32.30 -6.76 11.61
CA VAL A 375 31.52 -6.01 12.62
C VAL A 375 30.30 -5.33 12.00
N VAL A 376 30.44 -4.68 10.85
CA VAL A 376 29.30 -4.05 10.17
C VAL A 376 28.26 -5.09 9.73
N GLN A 377 28.71 -6.26 9.26
CA GLN A 377 27.81 -7.36 8.91
C GLN A 377 27.09 -7.94 10.13
N SER A 378 27.75 -8.11 11.28
CA SER A 378 27.10 -8.59 12.49
C SER A 378 26.05 -7.60 13.00
N ILE A 379 26.37 -6.29 13.03
CA ILE A 379 25.43 -5.23 13.40
C ILE A 379 24.23 -5.21 12.44
N SER A 380 24.46 -5.38 11.13
CA SER A 380 23.38 -5.43 10.14
C SER A 380 22.47 -6.64 10.36
N LYS A 381 23.04 -7.83 10.60
CA LYS A 381 22.28 -9.05 10.92
C LYS A 381 21.48 -8.89 12.20
N GLU A 382 22.08 -8.33 13.25
CA GLU A 382 21.40 -8.05 14.51
C GLU A 382 20.25 -7.05 14.32
N ARG A 383 20.45 -6.00 13.52
CA ARG A 383 19.40 -5.03 13.21
C ARG A 383 18.25 -5.66 12.43
N ILE A 384 18.52 -6.55 11.47
CA ILE A 384 17.49 -7.29 10.72
C ILE A 384 16.73 -8.24 11.67
N MET A 385 17.45 -8.94 12.55
CA MET A 385 16.84 -9.83 13.55
C MET A 385 15.95 -9.03 14.51
N ASN A 386 16.41 -7.87 14.98
CA ASN A 386 15.64 -6.99 15.86
C ASN A 386 14.50 -6.24 15.12
N GLN A 387 14.60 -6.01 13.81
CA GLN A 387 13.50 -5.49 12.99
C GLN A 387 12.42 -6.54 12.75
N SER A 388 12.78 -7.82 12.65
CA SER A 388 11.80 -8.92 12.57
C SER A 388 11.04 -9.12 13.89
N LYS A 389 11.63 -8.69 15.01
CA LYS A 389 10.91 -8.41 16.26
C LYS A 389 10.19 -7.06 16.16
N VAL A 390 9.34 -6.89 15.13
CA VAL A 390 8.41 -5.76 15.09
C VAL A 390 7.64 -5.82 16.40
N ARG A 391 7.93 -4.88 17.32
CA ARG A 391 7.24 -4.79 18.59
C ARG A 391 5.77 -4.68 18.25
N ALA A 392 5.03 -5.77 18.49
CA ALA A 392 3.60 -5.70 18.53
C ALA A 392 3.27 -4.50 19.43
N SER A 393 2.42 -3.58 18.96
CA SER A 393 1.99 -2.45 19.79
C SER A 393 1.61 -2.98 21.18
N GLN A 394 1.88 -2.24 22.26
CA GLN A 394 1.46 -2.63 23.62
C GLN A 394 -0.01 -3.07 23.66
N LYS A 395 -0.86 -2.44 22.83
CA LYS A 395 -2.26 -2.83 22.64
C LYS A 395 -2.44 -4.23 22.03
N SER A 396 -1.63 -4.60 21.05
CA SER A 396 -1.63 -5.94 20.45
C SER A 396 -1.13 -7.00 21.43
N GLU A 397 -0.13 -6.68 22.24
CA GLU A 397 0.35 -7.57 23.30
C GLU A 397 -0.75 -7.82 24.33
N PHE A 398 -1.41 -6.75 24.81
CA PHE A 398 -2.57 -6.84 25.70
C PHE A 398 -3.70 -7.70 25.10
N LEU A 399 -4.06 -7.49 23.84
CA LEU A 399 -5.10 -8.30 23.17
C LEU A 399 -4.70 -9.78 23.07
N THR A 400 -3.42 -10.07 22.86
CA THR A 400 -2.92 -11.45 22.79
C THR A 400 -2.95 -12.10 24.17
N GLN A 401 -2.53 -11.38 25.22
CA GLN A 401 -2.63 -11.83 26.61
C GLN A 401 -4.09 -12.09 27.00
N GLN A 402 -5.00 -11.18 26.66
CA GLN A 402 -6.44 -11.36 26.93
C GLN A 402 -7.00 -12.58 26.20
N ALA A 403 -6.59 -12.82 24.94
CA ALA A 403 -7.02 -14.01 24.20
C ALA A 403 -6.50 -15.31 24.84
N ILE A 404 -5.28 -15.29 25.39
CA ILE A 404 -4.71 -16.44 26.11
C ILE A 404 -5.49 -16.68 27.41
N ILE A 405 -5.73 -15.64 28.21
CA ILE A 405 -6.52 -15.72 29.45
C ILE A 405 -7.91 -16.29 29.16
N ASN A 406 -8.59 -15.79 28.12
CA ASN A 406 -9.89 -16.29 27.72
C ASN A 406 -9.83 -17.76 27.27
N SER A 407 -8.76 -18.17 26.58
CA SER A 407 -8.57 -19.57 26.18
C SER A 407 -8.37 -20.47 27.41
N LEU A 408 -7.53 -20.06 28.35
CA LEU A 408 -7.28 -20.78 29.60
C LEU A 408 -8.53 -20.88 30.46
N ALA A 409 -9.33 -19.82 30.54
CA ALA A 409 -10.62 -19.84 31.21
C ALA A 409 -11.59 -20.86 30.58
N ASN A 410 -11.66 -20.91 29.25
CA ASN A 410 -12.49 -21.90 28.55
C ASN A 410 -11.96 -23.34 28.74
N ILE A 411 -10.64 -23.51 28.86
CA ILE A 411 -10.02 -24.81 29.15
C ILE A 411 -10.39 -25.25 30.57
N PHE A 412 -10.31 -24.34 31.55
CA PHE A 412 -10.75 -24.61 32.91
C PHE A 412 -12.21 -25.10 32.93
N ASP A 413 -13.11 -24.38 32.26
CA ASP A 413 -14.53 -24.73 32.19
C ASP A 413 -14.79 -26.08 31.46
N GLN A 414 -13.85 -26.57 30.64
CA GLN A 414 -13.94 -27.89 30.03
C GLN A 414 -13.44 -29.02 30.93
N ILE A 415 -12.56 -28.68 31.87
CA ILE A 415 -11.91 -29.62 32.79
C ILE A 415 -12.73 -29.77 34.08
N ASP A 416 -13.33 -28.68 34.56
CA ASP A 416 -14.25 -28.60 35.69
C ASP A 416 -15.61 -29.19 35.31
N THR A 417 -15.74 -30.51 35.42
CA THR A 417 -16.96 -31.23 35.04
C THR A 417 -18.11 -31.05 36.03
N ASP A 418 -17.79 -30.84 37.31
CA ASP A 418 -18.71 -30.61 38.41
C ASP A 418 -19.19 -29.15 38.48
N ASN A 419 -18.49 -28.21 37.85
CA ASN A 419 -18.75 -26.77 37.90
C ASN A 419 -18.75 -26.23 39.33
N ASP A 420 -17.92 -26.79 40.22
CA ASP A 420 -17.77 -26.30 41.59
C ASP A 420 -16.78 -25.10 41.66
N GLY A 421 -16.07 -24.83 40.56
CA GLY A 421 -15.10 -23.73 40.46
C GLY A 421 -13.70 -24.09 40.93
N GLU A 422 -13.47 -25.36 41.28
CA GLU A 422 -12.22 -25.91 41.78
C GLU A 422 -11.80 -27.12 40.92
N ILE A 423 -10.49 -27.33 40.73
CA ILE A 423 -10.00 -28.51 40.01
C ILE A 423 -8.93 -29.24 40.80
N ASP A 424 -9.10 -30.56 40.87
CA ASP A 424 -8.19 -31.51 41.50
C ASP A 424 -7.55 -32.43 40.47
N ALA A 425 -6.26 -32.75 40.62
CA ALA A 425 -5.54 -33.68 39.75
C ALA A 425 -6.29 -35.02 39.52
N ILE A 426 -7.09 -35.47 40.48
CA ILE A 426 -7.85 -36.73 40.44
C ILE A 426 -9.16 -36.61 39.65
N ARG A 427 -9.80 -35.43 39.66
CA ARG A 427 -11.14 -35.23 39.07
C ARG A 427 -11.12 -34.65 37.65
N ILE A 428 -9.97 -34.16 37.20
CA ILE A 428 -9.81 -33.52 35.88
C ILE A 428 -10.16 -34.48 34.72
N ASN A 429 -11.10 -34.08 33.87
CA ASN A 429 -11.47 -34.82 32.66
C ASN A 429 -10.74 -34.30 31.41
N LEU A 430 -9.62 -34.95 31.04
CA LEU A 430 -8.82 -34.57 29.87
C LEU A 430 -9.36 -35.05 28.52
N LYS A 431 -10.46 -35.82 28.48
CA LYS A 431 -10.94 -36.49 27.26
C LYS A 431 -11.47 -35.52 26.20
N ASN A 432 -12.00 -34.38 26.64
CA ASN A 432 -12.61 -33.40 25.74
C ASN A 432 -11.60 -32.39 25.18
N LEU A 433 -10.41 -32.32 25.76
CA LEU A 433 -9.37 -31.41 25.31
C LEU A 433 -8.57 -31.95 24.13
N ASN A 434 -8.01 -31.02 23.36
CA ASN A 434 -7.08 -31.34 22.30
C ASN A 434 -5.81 -31.96 22.89
N SER A 435 -5.31 -33.05 22.30
CA SER A 435 -4.10 -33.74 22.76
C SER A 435 -2.89 -32.83 22.87
N THR A 436 -2.74 -31.85 21.97
CA THR A 436 -1.64 -30.87 22.04
C THR A 436 -1.77 -29.95 23.25
N VAL A 437 -3.00 -29.56 23.60
CA VAL A 437 -3.23 -28.71 24.78
C VAL A 437 -3.00 -29.50 26.07
N ASN A 438 -3.38 -30.78 26.10
CA ASN A 438 -3.06 -31.68 27.22
C ASN A 438 -1.54 -31.81 27.41
N GLN A 439 -0.77 -31.99 26.33
CA GLN A 439 0.70 -32.04 26.41
C GLN A 439 1.29 -30.73 26.93
N ILE A 440 0.74 -29.58 26.48
CA ILE A 440 1.18 -28.26 26.94
C ILE A 440 0.90 -28.09 28.43
N LEU A 441 -0.25 -28.52 28.95
CA LEU A 441 -0.64 -28.37 30.35
C LEU A 441 -0.09 -29.46 31.28
N GLN A 442 0.49 -30.53 30.73
CA GLN A 442 1.01 -31.66 31.49
C GLN A 442 1.94 -31.27 32.64
N PRO A 443 2.91 -30.33 32.48
CA PRO A 443 3.80 -29.95 33.59
C PRO A 443 3.04 -29.38 34.79
N LEU A 444 2.02 -28.54 34.53
CA LEU A 444 1.18 -27.95 35.58
C LEU A 444 0.34 -29.02 36.29
N ILE A 445 -0.23 -29.96 35.53
CA ILE A 445 -1.05 -31.04 36.08
C ILE A 445 -0.20 -31.96 36.96
N SER A 446 1.03 -32.28 36.53
CA SER A 446 1.96 -33.09 37.32
C SER A 446 2.37 -32.39 38.63
N GLU A 447 2.57 -31.07 38.60
CA GLU A 447 2.84 -30.27 39.81
C GLU A 447 1.64 -30.26 40.77
N MET A 448 0.42 -30.14 40.25
CA MET A 448 -0.80 -30.26 41.05
C MET A 448 -0.97 -31.65 41.68
N GLU A 449 -0.64 -32.71 40.92
CA GLU A 449 -0.73 -34.10 41.38
C GLU A 449 0.28 -34.39 42.51
N GLU A 450 1.51 -33.92 42.37
CA GLU A 450 2.57 -34.08 43.38
C GLU A 450 2.23 -33.32 44.67
N GLY A 451 1.73 -32.09 44.57
CA GLY A 451 1.37 -31.26 45.72
C GLY A 451 -0.02 -31.54 46.30
N ARG A 452 -0.87 -32.34 45.62
CA ARG A 452 -2.30 -32.50 45.92
C ARG A 452 -3.02 -31.16 46.11
N HIS A 453 -2.69 -30.18 45.28
CA HIS A 453 -3.28 -28.86 45.34
C HIS A 453 -4.61 -28.82 44.59
N VAL A 454 -5.62 -28.27 45.25
CA VAL A 454 -6.88 -27.83 44.63
C VAL A 454 -6.64 -26.44 44.08
N LEU A 455 -6.93 -26.20 42.80
CA LEU A 455 -6.79 -24.87 42.21
C LEU A 455 -8.14 -24.28 41.87
N THR A 456 -8.38 -23.05 42.32
CA THR A 456 -9.50 -22.25 41.82
C THR A 456 -9.23 -21.78 40.38
N LYS A 457 -10.28 -21.35 39.67
CA LYS A 457 -10.15 -20.81 38.29
C LYS A 457 -9.08 -19.71 38.15
N GLY A 458 -8.97 -18.82 39.14
CA GLY A 458 -7.98 -17.75 39.14
C GLY A 458 -6.54 -18.27 39.28
N GLU A 459 -6.32 -19.18 40.22
CA GLU A 459 -5.00 -19.77 40.49
C GLU A 459 -4.54 -20.68 39.35
N PHE A 460 -5.46 -21.40 38.72
CA PHE A 460 -5.17 -22.17 37.50
C PHE A 460 -4.71 -21.25 36.37
N ILE A 461 -5.44 -20.15 36.11
CA ILE A 461 -5.06 -19.21 35.05
C ILE A 461 -3.70 -18.58 35.34
N GLU A 462 -3.42 -18.18 36.59
CA GLU A 462 -2.13 -17.60 36.96
C GLU A 462 -0.98 -18.60 36.75
N SER A 463 -1.15 -19.84 37.23
CA SER A 463 -0.13 -20.89 37.11
C SER A 463 0.08 -21.31 35.67
N ALA A 464 -1.00 -21.45 34.88
CA ALA A 464 -0.93 -21.71 33.45
C ALA A 464 -0.29 -20.54 32.68
N MET A 465 -0.49 -19.29 33.09
CA MET A 465 0.17 -18.14 32.47
C MET A 465 1.69 -18.18 32.67
N LYS A 466 2.17 -18.60 33.86
CA LYS A 466 3.62 -18.81 34.11
C LYS A 466 4.20 -19.84 33.14
N LEU A 467 3.47 -20.93 32.90
CA LEU A 467 3.83 -21.93 31.89
C LEU A 467 3.80 -21.36 30.47
N VAL A 468 2.80 -20.55 30.11
CA VAL A 468 2.72 -19.94 28.78
C VAL A 468 3.92 -19.06 28.45
N TYR A 469 4.55 -18.41 29.44
CA TYR A 469 5.76 -17.61 29.19
C TYR A 469 6.97 -18.44 28.73
N THR A 470 7.03 -19.73 29.07
CA THR A 470 8.11 -20.64 28.64
C THR A 470 7.83 -21.30 27.29
N LEU A 471 6.57 -21.30 26.83
CA LEU A 471 6.16 -21.93 25.58
C LEU A 471 6.68 -21.19 24.33
N SER A 472 6.93 -21.97 23.28
CA SER A 472 7.21 -21.49 21.94
C SER A 472 5.98 -20.81 21.30
N ASN A 473 6.22 -19.99 20.27
CA ASN A 473 5.12 -19.32 19.54
C ASN A 473 4.15 -20.31 18.88
N LYS A 474 4.63 -21.50 18.50
CA LYS A 474 3.80 -22.55 17.91
C LYS A 474 2.83 -23.13 18.94
N GLU A 475 3.32 -23.45 20.14
CA GLU A 475 2.50 -23.95 21.25
C GLU A 475 1.49 -22.91 21.72
N LYS A 476 1.89 -21.63 21.80
CA LYS A 476 0.97 -20.52 22.09
C LYS A 476 -0.17 -20.45 21.08
N HIS A 477 0.14 -20.61 19.79
CA HIS A 477 -0.88 -20.64 18.74
C HIS A 477 -1.79 -21.86 18.87
N ASP A 478 -1.25 -23.04 19.19
CA ASP A 478 -2.03 -24.26 19.38
C ASP A 478 -2.95 -24.16 20.61
N LEU A 479 -2.53 -23.46 21.67
CA LEU A 479 -3.35 -23.14 22.85
C LEU A 479 -4.51 -22.18 22.53
N LEU A 480 -4.30 -21.25 21.60
CA LEU A 480 -5.31 -20.28 21.15
C LEU A 480 -6.27 -20.84 20.09
N LYS A 481 -5.98 -22.03 19.56
CA LYS A 481 -6.81 -22.62 18.52
C LYS A 481 -8.14 -23.05 19.11
N LYS A 482 -9.20 -22.32 18.75
CA LYS A 482 -10.58 -22.66 19.15
C LYS A 482 -10.81 -24.16 18.89
N PRO A 483 -11.42 -24.89 19.83
CA PRO A 483 -11.79 -26.28 19.58
C PRO A 483 -12.60 -26.26 18.29
N THR A 484 -12.09 -26.91 17.26
CA THR A 484 -12.87 -27.12 16.06
C THR A 484 -14.04 -27.94 16.56
N SER A 485 -15.22 -27.34 16.66
CA SER A 485 -16.43 -28.08 16.94
C SER A 485 -16.39 -29.23 15.97
N LYS A 486 -16.22 -30.46 16.51
CA LYS A 486 -16.32 -31.67 15.71
C LYS A 486 -17.61 -31.43 14.95
N LYS A 487 -17.52 -31.34 13.63
CA LYS A 487 -18.70 -31.14 12.76
C LYS A 487 -19.61 -32.29 13.15
N SER A 488 -20.53 -32.04 14.08
CA SER A 488 -21.55 -32.98 14.50
C SER A 488 -22.19 -33.39 13.20
N ASP A 489 -22.14 -34.70 12.94
CA ASP A 489 -22.49 -35.36 11.69
C ASP A 489 -23.34 -34.44 10.83
N ILE A 490 -22.70 -33.76 9.86
CA ILE A 490 -23.47 -33.03 8.86
C ILE A 490 -24.39 -34.12 8.31
N PRO A 491 -25.72 -34.04 8.55
CA PRO A 491 -26.62 -35.08 8.11
C PRO A 491 -26.31 -35.26 6.64
N THR A 492 -25.89 -36.48 6.30
CA THR A 492 -25.51 -36.81 4.94
C THR A 492 -26.81 -36.72 4.16
N TYR A 493 -27.11 -35.54 3.62
CA TYR A 493 -28.25 -35.32 2.76
C TYR A 493 -27.93 -36.06 1.47
N THR A 494 -28.20 -37.35 1.45
CA THR A 494 -28.34 -38.12 0.22
C THR A 494 -29.55 -37.55 -0.50
N PHE A 495 -29.27 -36.78 -1.55
CA PHE A 495 -30.27 -36.23 -2.43
C PHE A 495 -31.03 -37.38 -3.10
N HIS A 496 -32.18 -37.77 -2.54
CA HIS A 496 -33.15 -38.63 -3.21
C HIS A 496 -34.15 -37.72 -3.92
N PRO A 497 -34.04 -37.51 -5.24
CA PRO A 497 -35.02 -36.74 -5.98
C PRO A 497 -36.37 -37.47 -5.92
N SER A 498 -37.29 -36.99 -5.09
CA SER A 498 -38.68 -37.43 -5.15
C SER A 498 -39.33 -36.76 -6.36
N ILE A 499 -39.65 -37.57 -7.37
CA ILE A 499 -40.45 -37.14 -8.51
C ILE A 499 -41.83 -36.76 -7.98
N ASN A 500 -42.14 -35.47 -8.06
CA ASN A 500 -43.39 -34.89 -7.62
C ASN A 500 -44.54 -35.44 -8.47
N GLN A 501 -45.25 -36.46 -7.97
CA GLN A 501 -46.47 -36.97 -8.60
C GLN A 501 -47.56 -35.92 -8.47
N ARG A 502 -47.80 -35.15 -9.53
CA ARG A 502 -48.93 -34.20 -9.61
C ARG A 502 -50.26 -34.95 -9.35
N PRO A 503 -51.20 -34.32 -8.63
CA PRO A 503 -52.53 -34.89 -8.43
C PRO A 503 -53.31 -34.82 -9.75
N GLN A 504 -53.63 -35.98 -10.32
CA GLN A 504 -54.75 -36.09 -11.25
C GLN A 504 -56.03 -35.82 -10.48
N LYS A 505 -56.64 -34.65 -10.67
CA LYS A 505 -58.03 -34.42 -10.27
C LYS A 505 -58.76 -33.54 -11.29
N ASN A 506 -59.81 -34.16 -11.83
CA ASN A 506 -61.11 -33.58 -12.15
C ASN A 506 -61.31 -32.88 -13.50
N SER A 507 -61.52 -33.68 -14.55
CA SER A 507 -62.50 -33.36 -15.60
C SER A 507 -63.84 -34.05 -15.23
N GLY A 508 -64.63 -33.38 -14.40
CA GLY A 508 -66.01 -33.76 -14.09
C GLY A 508 -66.97 -33.27 -15.18
N SER A 509 -67.85 -34.17 -15.63
CA SER A 509 -68.89 -33.95 -16.62
C SER A 509 -69.91 -32.89 -16.20
N LYS A 510 -70.25 -31.98 -17.12
CA LYS A 510 -71.50 -31.22 -17.09
C LYS A 510 -72.62 -32.10 -17.61
N ASN A 511 -73.66 -32.27 -16.80
CA ASN A 511 -74.99 -32.70 -17.23
C ASN A 511 -76.00 -31.70 -16.67
N ARG A 512 -76.87 -31.24 -17.59
CA ARG A 512 -77.99 -30.28 -17.47
C ARG A 512 -77.63 -28.80 -17.45
#